data_AF-A0A2Z6CWM1-F1
#
_entry.id   AF-A0A2Z6CWM1-F1
#
_cell.length_a   1.000
_cell.length_b   1.000
_cell.length_c   1.000
_cell.angle_alpha   90.00
_cell.angle_beta   90.00
_cell.angle_gamma   90.00
#
_symmetry.space_group_name_H-M   'P 1'
#
loop_
_entity.id
_entity.type
_entity.pdbx_description
1 polymer ?
#
loop_
_entity_poly.entity_id
_entity_poly.type
_entity_poly.pdbx_seq_one_letter_code
_entity_poly.pdbx_strand_id
1 'polypeptide(L)'
;MRLGKERIQALYLLKIGQVKTIQDLAVVLGRGSATVQRWLKAYAESGITSLVSRKKGSGRPPIINTEVKEELLKELDDPQGFKSYEEIRTWLKAVEGIEALYKVVHDTVRYRMKAKLKVPRAVGIKHNPQAESEFKKNSPNT
;
A
#
# COMPACT_ATOMS: atom_id res chain seq x y z
N MET A 1 -4.77 12.55 -14.37
CA MET A 1 -5.43 13.64 -13.62
C MET A 1 -4.40 14.74 -13.32
N ARG A 2 -4.54 15.94 -13.90
CA ARG A 2 -3.49 16.99 -14.06
C ARG A 2 -3.47 18.08 -12.96
N LEU A 3 -4.03 17.81 -11.77
CA LEU A 3 -4.27 18.84 -10.73
C LEU A 3 -3.02 19.61 -10.29
N GLY A 4 -1.86 18.97 -10.23
CA GLY A 4 -0.60 19.65 -9.86
C GLY A 4 -0.19 20.73 -10.88
N LYS A 5 -0.37 20.46 -12.18
CA LYS A 5 -0.02 21.40 -13.26
C LYS A 5 -0.88 22.67 -13.20
N GLU A 6 -2.19 22.50 -13.07
CA GLU A 6 -3.14 23.63 -13.03
C GLU A 6 -2.90 24.53 -11.81
N ARG A 7 -2.56 23.95 -10.66
CA ARG A 7 -2.22 24.70 -9.44
C ARG A 7 -0.95 25.56 -9.62
N ILE A 8 0.07 25.01 -10.28
CA ILE A 8 1.30 25.76 -10.59
C ILE A 8 1.01 26.86 -11.61
N GLN A 9 0.22 26.55 -12.65
CA GLN A 9 -0.21 27.55 -13.64
C GLN A 9 -0.99 28.70 -12.98
N ALA A 10 -1.84 28.41 -11.99
CA ALA A 10 -2.57 29.42 -11.24
C ALA A 10 -1.62 30.42 -10.56
N LEU A 11 -0.59 29.92 -9.88
CA LEU A 11 0.43 30.76 -9.24
C LEU A 11 1.27 31.53 -10.26
N TYR A 12 1.62 30.88 -11.38
CA TYR A 12 2.42 31.50 -12.43
C TYR A 12 1.68 32.69 -13.06
N LEU A 13 0.40 32.53 -13.42
CA LEU A 13 -0.44 33.58 -14.01
C LEU A 13 -0.60 34.80 -13.08
N LEU A 14 -0.72 34.56 -11.78
CA LEU A 14 -0.71 35.62 -10.77
C LEU A 14 0.65 36.31 -10.68
N LYS A 15 1.75 35.54 -10.69
CA LYS A 15 3.11 36.06 -10.58
C LYS A 15 3.50 36.98 -11.75
N ILE A 16 3.07 36.63 -12.97
CA ILE A 16 3.32 37.45 -14.16
C ILE A 16 2.30 38.59 -14.34
N GLY A 17 1.33 38.73 -13.44
CA GLY A 17 0.33 39.79 -13.46
C GLY A 17 -0.70 39.72 -14.60
N GLN A 18 -0.76 38.59 -15.32
CA GLN A 18 -1.75 38.38 -16.39
C GLN A 18 -3.18 38.33 -15.86
N VAL A 19 -3.33 37.93 -14.60
CA VAL A 19 -4.62 37.85 -13.93
C VAL A 19 -4.53 38.53 -12.58
N LYS A 20 -5.52 39.36 -12.25
CA LYS A 20 -5.56 40.12 -10.99
C LYS A 20 -6.62 39.62 -10.01
N THR A 21 -7.66 38.93 -10.50
CA THR A 21 -8.79 38.46 -9.68
C THR A 21 -8.88 36.94 -9.66
N ILE A 22 -9.52 36.39 -8.62
CA ILE A 22 -9.74 34.94 -8.48
C ILE A 22 -10.76 34.46 -9.52
N GLN A 23 -11.72 35.30 -9.88
CA GLN A 23 -12.77 35.02 -10.86
C GLN A 23 -12.18 34.84 -12.26
N ASP A 24 -11.32 35.76 -12.68
CA ASP A 24 -10.63 35.67 -13.98
C ASP A 24 -9.72 34.43 -14.03
N LEU A 25 -9.04 34.13 -12.92
CA LEU A 25 -8.17 32.96 -12.82
C LEU A 25 -8.95 31.65 -12.94
N ALA A 26 -10.13 31.62 -12.34
CA ALA A 26 -11.07 30.51 -12.44
C ALA A 26 -11.56 30.29 -13.88
N VAL A 27 -11.86 31.36 -14.62
CA VAL A 27 -12.26 31.31 -16.04
C VAL A 27 -11.11 30.77 -16.90
N VAL A 28 -9.91 31.32 -16.76
CA VAL A 28 -8.72 30.90 -17.54
C VAL A 28 -8.37 29.43 -17.29
N LEU A 29 -8.54 28.93 -16.06
CA LEU A 29 -8.23 27.55 -15.70
C LEU A 29 -9.41 26.58 -15.91
N GLY A 30 -10.61 27.07 -16.23
CA GLY A 30 -11.82 26.24 -16.32
C GLY A 30 -12.21 25.56 -15.00
N ARG A 31 -11.99 26.24 -13.86
CA ARG A 31 -12.27 25.72 -12.51
C ARG A 31 -13.20 26.67 -11.75
N GLY A 32 -13.97 26.14 -10.79
CA GLY A 32 -14.80 27.00 -9.93
C GLY A 32 -13.95 27.90 -9.02
N SER A 33 -14.37 29.15 -8.80
CA SER A 33 -13.64 30.14 -8.00
C SER A 33 -13.33 29.68 -6.57
N ALA A 34 -14.24 28.94 -5.93
CA ALA A 34 -14.02 28.35 -4.60
C ALA A 34 -12.87 27.32 -4.58
N THR A 35 -12.60 26.66 -5.72
CA THR A 35 -11.48 25.71 -5.84
C THR A 35 -10.15 26.46 -5.93
N VAL A 36 -10.10 27.50 -6.77
CA VAL A 36 -8.92 28.37 -6.91
C VAL A 36 -8.60 29.07 -5.60
N GLN A 37 -9.61 29.61 -4.90
CA GLN A 37 -9.44 30.21 -3.59
C GLN A 37 -8.86 29.23 -2.57
N ARG A 38 -9.33 27.98 -2.56
CA ARG A 38 -8.80 26.91 -1.69
C ARG A 38 -7.34 26.59 -2.01
N TRP A 39 -6.96 26.62 -3.29
CA TRP A 39 -5.56 26.43 -3.71
C TRP A 39 -4.67 27.57 -3.23
N LEU A 40 -5.09 28.82 -3.42
CA LEU A 40 -4.33 29.98 -2.98
C LEU A 40 -4.19 30.03 -1.45
N LYS A 41 -5.25 29.68 -0.71
CA LYS A 41 -5.20 29.54 0.75
C LYS A 41 -4.21 28.46 1.19
N ALA A 42 -4.27 27.27 0.59
CA ALA A 42 -3.35 26.18 0.89
C ALA A 42 -1.88 26.57 0.61
N TYR A 43 -1.65 27.29 -0.48
CA TYR A 43 -0.33 27.84 -0.81
C TYR A 43 0.16 28.85 0.23
N ALA A 44 -0.70 29.79 0.65
CA ALA A 44 -0.35 30.79 1.66
C ALA A 44 -0.02 30.16 3.02
N GLU A 45 -0.72 29.09 3.41
CA GLU A 45 -0.53 28.42 4.71
C GLU A 45 0.67 27.47 4.75
N SER A 46 0.97 26.79 3.63
CA SER A 46 1.88 25.63 3.65
C SER A 46 2.81 25.52 2.44
N GLY A 47 2.84 26.54 1.59
CA GLY A 47 3.76 26.68 0.48
C GLY A 47 3.44 25.81 -0.74
N ILE A 48 4.43 25.68 -1.63
CA ILE A 48 4.26 25.00 -2.92
C ILE A 48 4.21 23.48 -2.79
N THR A 49 4.92 22.92 -1.80
CA THR A 49 5.03 21.47 -1.60
C THR A 49 3.66 20.87 -1.26
N SER A 50 2.92 21.50 -0.35
CA SER A 50 1.58 21.09 0.03
C SER A 50 0.58 21.27 -1.13
N LEU A 51 0.73 22.34 -1.91
CA LEU A 51 -0.14 22.64 -3.04
C LEU A 51 -0.03 21.58 -4.14
N VAL A 52 1.18 21.12 -4.45
CA VAL A 52 1.39 20.08 -5.47
C VAL A 52 1.14 18.69 -4.90
N SER A 53 1.30 18.50 -3.59
CA SER A 53 1.05 17.22 -2.94
C SER A 53 -0.40 16.78 -3.09
N ARG A 54 -0.59 15.48 -3.36
CA ARG A 54 -1.90 14.86 -3.32
C ARG A 54 -2.11 14.31 -1.92
N LYS A 55 -3.01 14.93 -1.14
CA LYS A 55 -3.46 14.33 0.12
C LYS A 55 -4.07 12.97 -0.21
N LYS A 56 -3.56 11.92 0.44
CA LYS A 56 -4.20 10.60 0.43
C LYS A 56 -5.58 10.77 1.04
N GLY A 57 -6.62 10.24 0.38
CA GLY A 57 -7.97 10.30 0.94
C GLY A 57 -8.00 9.61 2.30
N SER A 58 -8.72 10.19 3.26
CA SER A 58 -9.04 9.57 4.55
C SER A 58 -10.09 8.48 4.32
N GLY A 59 -9.67 7.38 3.69
CA GLY A 59 -10.48 6.17 3.62
C GLY A 59 -10.58 5.50 4.98
N ARG A 60 -11.47 4.50 5.09
CA ARG A 60 -11.57 3.64 6.28
C ARG A 60 -10.19 3.07 6.62
N PRO A 61 -9.72 3.15 7.88
CA PRO A 61 -8.45 2.56 8.26
C PRO A 61 -8.48 1.04 8.02
N PRO A 62 -7.36 0.44 7.61
CA PRO A 62 -7.29 -1.00 7.41
C PRO A 62 -7.44 -1.73 8.75
N ILE A 63 -8.13 -2.87 8.74
CA ILE A 63 -8.33 -3.74 9.92
C ILE A 63 -6.99 -4.17 10.52
N ILE A 64 -6.04 -4.52 9.65
CA ILE A 64 -4.65 -4.78 10.03
C ILE A 64 -3.90 -3.45 9.85
N ASN A 65 -3.58 -2.79 10.97
CA ASN A 65 -2.87 -1.51 10.99
C ASN A 65 -1.41 -1.67 10.53
N THR A 66 -0.58 -0.63 10.66
CA THR A 66 0.83 -0.73 10.25
C THR A 66 1.66 -1.48 11.29
N GLU A 67 1.44 -1.23 12.57
CA GLU A 67 2.17 -1.86 13.69
C GLU A 67 2.02 -3.39 13.67
N VAL A 68 0.79 -3.89 13.60
CA VAL A 68 0.47 -5.32 13.50
C VAL A 68 1.11 -5.95 12.26
N LYS A 69 1.25 -5.20 11.15
CA LYS A 69 1.96 -5.74 9.97
C LYS A 69 3.44 -5.95 10.24
N GLU A 70 4.07 -5.06 10.99
CA GLU A 70 5.50 -5.17 11.31
C GLU A 70 5.75 -6.36 12.23
N GLU A 71 4.90 -6.57 13.23
CA GLU A 71 4.96 -7.73 14.11
C GLU A 71 4.68 -9.03 13.37
N LEU A 72 3.62 -9.06 12.56
CA LEU A 72 3.30 -10.21 11.73
C LEU A 72 4.44 -10.54 10.75
N LEU A 73 5.18 -9.54 10.27
CA LEU A 73 6.33 -9.77 9.38
C LEU A 73 7.49 -10.45 10.13
N LYS A 74 7.73 -10.08 11.39
CA LYS A 74 8.75 -10.72 12.24
C LYS A 74 8.42 -12.19 12.48
N GLU A 75 7.17 -12.47 12.86
CA GLU A 75 6.68 -13.84 13.09
C GLU A 75 6.69 -14.68 11.80
N LEU A 76 6.44 -14.07 10.65
CA LEU A 76 6.54 -14.75 9.36
C LEU A 76 7.98 -15.04 8.93
N ASP A 77 8.98 -14.33 9.48
CA ASP A 77 10.38 -14.59 9.16
C ASP A 77 10.93 -15.79 9.93
N ASP A 78 10.40 -16.05 11.14
CA ASP A 78 10.79 -17.17 12.00
C ASP A 78 10.74 -18.52 11.25
N PRO A 79 11.78 -19.37 11.35
CA PRO A 79 11.77 -20.74 10.81
C PRO A 79 10.60 -21.62 11.29
N GLN A 80 10.05 -21.39 12.49
CA GLN A 80 8.84 -22.06 13.01
C GLN A 80 7.53 -21.36 12.59
N GLY A 81 7.60 -20.37 11.70
CA GLY A 81 6.48 -19.50 11.34
C GLY A 81 5.29 -20.22 10.70
N PHE A 82 4.30 -19.42 10.29
CA PHE A 82 2.96 -19.91 9.92
C PHE A 82 2.94 -20.83 8.69
N LYS A 83 2.20 -21.94 8.83
CA LYS A 83 1.92 -22.94 7.80
C LYS A 83 0.60 -22.66 7.07
N SER A 84 -0.30 -21.87 7.65
CA SER A 84 -1.55 -21.52 6.97
C SER A 84 -2.02 -20.10 7.29
N TYR A 85 -2.90 -19.57 6.44
CA TYR A 85 -3.55 -18.28 6.71
C TYR A 85 -4.57 -18.35 7.86
N GLU A 86 -5.10 -19.54 8.19
CA GLU A 86 -5.98 -19.72 9.37
C GLU A 86 -5.18 -19.67 10.67
N GLU A 87 -3.94 -20.16 10.69
CA GLU A 87 -3.04 -19.98 11.84
C GLU A 87 -2.75 -18.50 12.06
N ILE A 88 -2.46 -17.74 11.00
CA ILE A 88 -2.27 -16.28 11.08
C ILE A 88 -3.52 -15.60 11.62
N ARG A 89 -4.70 -16.00 11.17
CA ARG A 89 -5.98 -15.44 11.66
C ARG A 89 -6.18 -15.73 13.15
N THR A 90 -5.82 -16.93 13.60
CA THR A 90 -5.92 -17.33 15.01
C THR A 90 -4.92 -16.56 15.86
N TRP A 91 -3.68 -16.40 15.37
CA TRP A 91 -2.65 -15.60 16.02
C TRP A 91 -3.05 -14.12 16.13
N LEU A 92 -3.58 -13.52 15.06
CA LEU A 92 -4.10 -12.15 15.08
C LEU A 92 -5.23 -11.96 16.10
N LYS A 93 -6.08 -12.97 16.29
CA LYS A 93 -7.13 -12.94 17.30
C LYS A 93 -6.59 -13.11 18.72
N ALA A 94 -5.58 -13.94 18.90
CA ALA A 94 -5.02 -14.26 20.22
C ALA A 94 -4.07 -13.19 20.76
N VAL A 95 -3.19 -12.64 19.92
CA VAL A 95 -2.17 -11.67 20.32
C VAL A 95 -2.70 -10.25 20.20
N GLU A 96 -3.25 -9.90 19.05
CA GLU A 96 -3.67 -8.53 18.72
C GLU A 96 -5.17 -8.26 19.00
N GLY A 97 -5.95 -9.30 19.32
CA GLY A 97 -7.40 -9.19 19.49
C GLY A 97 -8.16 -8.84 18.21
N ILE A 98 -7.53 -8.98 17.02
CA ILE A 98 -8.10 -8.56 15.75
C ILE A 98 -8.85 -9.71 15.09
N GLU A 99 -10.18 -9.58 14.98
CA GLU A 99 -11.00 -10.51 14.23
C GLU A 99 -11.04 -10.15 12.73
N ALA A 100 -10.04 -10.65 12.00
CA ALA A 100 -9.97 -10.49 10.54
C ALA A 100 -10.64 -11.66 9.80
N LEU A 101 -11.26 -11.35 8.65
CA LEU A 101 -11.72 -12.38 7.70
C LEU A 101 -10.51 -13.02 7.00
N TYR A 102 -10.61 -14.31 6.66
CA TYR A 102 -9.59 -15.05 5.90
C TYR A 102 -9.12 -14.28 4.66
N LYS A 103 -10.05 -13.73 3.88
CA LYS A 103 -9.74 -12.93 2.68
C LYS A 103 -8.85 -11.74 3.00
N VAL A 104 -9.09 -11.04 4.11
CA VAL A 104 -8.30 -9.87 4.52
C VAL A 104 -6.89 -10.30 4.92
N VAL A 105 -6.76 -11.42 5.64
CA VAL A 105 -5.47 -12.00 6.01
C VAL A 105 -4.69 -12.41 4.77
N HIS A 106 -5.31 -13.18 3.87
CA HIS A 106 -4.71 -13.62 2.61
C HIS A 106 -4.26 -12.44 1.74
N ASP A 107 -5.15 -11.45 1.53
CA ASP A 107 -4.83 -10.28 0.71
C ASP A 107 -3.67 -9.47 1.31
N THR A 108 -3.65 -9.34 2.63
CA THR A 108 -2.63 -8.56 3.34
C THR A 108 -1.28 -9.27 3.28
N VAL A 109 -1.22 -10.55 3.66
CA VAL A 109 0.04 -11.32 3.71
C VAL A 109 0.59 -11.54 2.30
N ARG A 110 -0.24 -11.99 1.36
CA ARG A 110 0.21 -12.38 0.02
C ARG A 110 0.49 -11.20 -0.90
N TYR A 111 -0.40 -10.21 -0.96
CA TYR A 111 -0.28 -9.13 -1.96
C TYR A 111 0.35 -7.86 -1.39
N ARG A 112 0.02 -7.47 -0.15
CA ARG A 112 0.54 -6.23 0.44
C ARG A 112 1.93 -6.42 1.04
N MET A 113 2.11 -7.48 1.83
CA MET A 113 3.39 -7.78 2.49
C MET A 113 4.31 -8.62 1.61
N LYS A 114 3.76 -9.33 0.60
CA LYS A 114 4.50 -10.25 -0.28
C LYS A 114 5.28 -11.33 0.49
N ALA A 115 4.83 -11.66 1.68
CA ALA A 115 5.43 -12.69 2.51
C ALA A 115 5.00 -14.09 2.04
N LYS A 116 5.84 -15.09 2.32
CA LYS A 116 5.57 -16.50 1.99
C LYS A 116 5.33 -17.29 3.27
N LEU A 117 4.34 -18.17 3.24
CA LEU A 117 4.14 -19.16 4.30
C LEU A 117 5.30 -20.17 4.31
N LYS A 118 5.61 -20.71 5.48
CA LYS A 118 6.67 -21.71 5.66
C LYS A 118 6.14 -23.12 5.34
N VAL A 119 5.59 -23.27 4.13
CA VAL A 119 5.00 -24.53 3.66
C VAL A 119 5.81 -25.06 2.48
N PRO A 120 6.19 -26.35 2.48
CA PRO A 120 6.77 -26.96 1.30
C PRO A 120 5.81 -26.85 0.12
N ARG A 121 6.34 -26.65 -1.08
CA ARG A 121 5.52 -26.63 -2.30
C ARG A 121 4.77 -27.96 -2.40
N ALA A 122 3.47 -27.90 -2.70
CA ALA A 122 2.68 -29.10 -2.95
C ALA A 122 3.36 -29.95 -4.04
N VAL A 123 3.57 -31.22 -3.73
CA VAL A 123 4.14 -32.20 -4.67
C VAL A 123 3.03 -32.80 -5.52
N GLY A 124 3.34 -33.11 -6.78
CA GLY A 124 2.38 -33.73 -7.70
C GLY A 124 2.00 -35.13 -7.25
N ILE A 125 0.82 -35.61 -7.66
CA ILE A 125 0.28 -36.92 -7.25
C ILE A 125 1.22 -38.09 -7.61
N LYS A 126 2.01 -37.96 -8.68
CA LYS A 126 2.99 -38.96 -9.13
C LYS A 126 4.34 -38.88 -8.39
N HIS A 127 4.47 -38.00 -7.40
CA HIS A 127 5.71 -37.82 -6.65
C HIS A 127 5.95 -39.03 -5.75
N ASN A 128 7.04 -39.74 -5.98
CA ASN A 128 7.47 -40.87 -5.15
C ASN A 128 8.61 -40.41 -4.21
N PRO A 129 8.35 -40.24 -2.90
CA PRO A 129 9.37 -39.78 -1.94
C PRO A 129 10.54 -40.76 -1.78
N GLN A 130 10.29 -42.06 -1.99
CA GLN A 130 11.33 -43.08 -1.89
C GLN A 130 12.31 -42.97 -3.07
N ALA A 131 11.80 -42.82 -4.29
CA ALA A 131 12.62 -42.61 -5.48
C ALA A 131 13.42 -41.29 -5.42
N GLU A 132 12.86 -40.22 -4.84
CA GLU A 132 13.59 -38.97 -4.61
C GLU A 132 14.76 -39.16 -3.64
N SER A 133 14.56 -39.92 -2.56
CA SER A 133 15.61 -40.19 -1.58
C SER A 133 16.74 -41.06 -2.14
N GLU A 134 16.41 -42.03 -3.00
CA GLU A 134 17.36 -42.90 -3.69
C GLU A 134 18.16 -42.11 -4.73
N PHE A 135 17.50 -41.24 -5.51
CA PHE A 135 18.18 -40.34 -6.45
C PHE A 135 19.17 -39.40 -5.75
N LYS A 136 18.79 -38.78 -4.62
CA LYS A 136 19.67 -37.89 -3.86
C LYS A 136 20.90 -38.60 -3.28
N LYS A 137 20.77 -39.87 -2.87
CA LYS A 137 21.89 -40.68 -2.35
C LYS A 137 22.84 -41.17 -3.42
N ASN A 138 22.32 -41.45 -4.61
CA ASN A 138 23.07 -42.08 -5.71
C ASN A 138 23.54 -41.08 -6.79
N SER A 139 23.30 -39.78 -6.61
CA SER A 139 23.76 -38.76 -7.54
C SER A 139 25.27 -38.51 -7.33
N PRO A 140 26.12 -38.62 -8.37
CA PRO A 140 27.53 -38.28 -8.26
C PRO A 140 27.70 -36.77 -8.07
N ASN A 141 28.37 -36.36 -6.98
CA ASN A 141 28.86 -34.98 -6.84
C ASN A 141 29.92 -34.77 -7.93
N THR A 142 29.59 -33.98 -8.96
CA THR A 142 30.60 -33.41 -9.87
C THR A 142 31.22 -32.19 -9.24
#